data_AF-A0A9E1NGD0-F1
#
_entry.id   AF-A0A9E1NGD0-F1
#
_cell.length_a   1.000
_cell.length_b   1.000
_cell.length_c   1.000
_cell.angle_alpha   90.00
_cell.angle_beta   90.00
_cell.angle_gamma   90.00
#
_symmetry.space_group_name_H-M   'P 1'
#
loop_
_entity.id
_entity.type
_entity.pdbx_description
1 polymer ?
#
loop_
_entity_poly.entity_id
_entity_poly.type
_entity_poly.pdbx_seq_one_letter_code
_entity_poly.pdbx_strand_id
1 'polypeptide(L)'
;MEINPDFISPCGLYCGVCAIYIAHRDNNQKFKERLAGLYSGEVFGKGTLPNSEYLSTKDIRCRGCLSDDLFMHCNQCEIRDCTKKKGYTGCHQCDEFPCQYIENFPMTIGKKVILRSVPYRRKHGTKKWVQDEEARYFCPECGNKLFRGVVKCNHCKTNLDQD
;
A
#
# COMPACT_ATOMS: atom_id res chain seq x y z
N MET A 1 20.50 -7.99 2.07
CA MET A 1 19.38 -7.05 2.23
C MET A 1 18.41 -7.68 3.19
N GLU A 2 18.23 -7.05 4.33
CA GLU A 2 17.35 -7.53 5.40
C GLU A 2 15.93 -7.02 5.12
N ILE A 3 14.96 -7.93 5.03
CA ILE A 3 13.57 -7.58 4.75
C ILE A 3 12.94 -7.16 6.08
N ASN A 4 12.29 -5.99 6.11
CA ASN A 4 11.53 -5.58 7.28
C ASN A 4 10.21 -6.39 7.34
N PRO A 5 10.01 -7.27 8.36
CA PRO A 5 8.80 -8.07 8.49
C PRO A 5 7.53 -7.21 8.63
N ASP A 6 7.63 -6.01 9.22
CA ASP A 6 6.51 -5.09 9.42
C ASP A 6 5.87 -4.63 8.11
N PHE A 7 6.61 -4.72 7.00
CA PHE A 7 6.19 -4.29 5.67
C PHE A 7 5.61 -5.40 4.80
N ILE A 8 5.69 -6.65 5.25
CA ILE A 8 5.25 -7.85 4.51
C ILE A 8 3.72 -7.95 4.60
N SER A 9 3.02 -7.01 3.96
CA SER A 9 1.58 -6.88 4.12
C SER A 9 0.81 -8.14 3.65
N PRO A 10 -0.21 -8.59 4.40
CA PRO A 10 -0.97 -9.76 4.02
C PRO A 10 -1.70 -9.61 2.67
N CYS A 11 -2.18 -8.41 2.37
CA CYS A 11 -2.91 -8.11 1.14
C CYS A 11 -2.02 -8.01 -0.12
N GLY A 12 -0.69 -8.04 0.02
CA GLY A 12 0.24 -7.87 -1.11
C GLY A 12 0.56 -6.42 -1.48
N LEU A 13 0.06 -5.44 -0.72
CA LEU A 13 0.46 -4.04 -0.85
C LEU A 13 1.72 -3.76 -0.03
N TYR A 14 2.92 -4.07 -0.53
CA TYR A 14 4.17 -3.92 0.24
C TYR A 14 4.27 -2.52 0.88
N CYS A 15 4.53 -2.44 2.19
CA CYS A 15 4.47 -1.16 2.92
C CYS A 15 5.68 -0.26 2.67
N GLY A 16 6.84 -0.82 2.29
CA GLY A 16 8.05 -0.03 2.02
C GLY A 16 7.90 0.98 0.87
N VAL A 17 6.85 0.83 0.06
CA VAL A 17 6.50 1.69 -1.09
C VAL A 17 5.13 2.38 -0.90
N CYS A 18 4.56 2.30 0.31
CA CYS A 18 3.29 2.92 0.66
C CYS A 18 3.46 4.42 0.87
N ALA A 19 2.56 5.22 0.28
CA ALA A 19 2.55 6.67 0.43
C ALA A 19 2.41 7.13 1.88
N ILE A 20 1.59 6.47 2.71
CA ILE A 20 1.38 6.82 4.12
C ILE A 20 2.68 6.66 4.92
N TYR A 21 3.33 5.50 4.77
CA TYR A 21 4.60 5.22 5.44
C TYR A 21 5.69 6.21 5.01
N ILE A 22 5.81 6.46 3.70
CA ILE A 22 6.79 7.41 3.16
C ILE A 22 6.53 8.83 3.68
N ALA A 23 5.28 9.30 3.67
CA ALA A 23 4.92 10.61 4.18
C ALA A 23 5.23 10.76 5.68
N HIS A 24 5.04 9.70 6.47
CA HIS A 24 5.38 9.68 7.89
C HIS A 24 6.89 9.66 8.12
N ARG A 25 7.62 8.73 7.49
CA ARG A 25 9.08 8.59 7.57
C ARG A 25 9.81 9.88 7.23
N ASP A 26 9.36 10.56 6.17
CA ASP A 26 10.01 11.78 5.66
C ASP A 26 9.47 13.05 6.35
N ASN A 27 8.59 12.90 7.33
CA ASN A 27 7.86 13.99 8.00
C ASN A 27 7.28 15.04 7.02
N ASN A 28 6.73 14.56 5.90
CA ASN A 28 6.34 15.42 4.79
C ASN A 28 4.89 15.92 4.96
N GLN A 29 4.74 17.08 5.59
CA GLN A 29 3.43 17.65 5.94
C GLN A 29 2.52 17.88 4.71
N LYS A 30 3.05 18.48 3.64
CA LYS A 30 2.29 18.72 2.40
C LYS A 30 1.82 17.42 1.75
N PHE A 31 2.61 16.35 1.88
CA PHE A 31 2.20 15.04 1.38
C PHE A 31 1.11 14.42 2.25
N LYS A 32 1.21 14.55 3.58
CA LYS A 32 0.16 14.10 4.51
C LYS A 32 -1.18 14.78 4.24
N GLU A 33 -1.20 16.09 3.96
CA GLU A 33 -2.42 16.83 3.60
C GLU A 33 -3.10 16.24 2.36
N ARG A 34 -2.32 16.02 1.30
CA ARG A 34 -2.82 15.40 0.06
C ARG A 34 -3.35 13.98 0.29
N LEU A 35 -2.68 13.20 1.14
CA LEU A 35 -3.12 11.84 1.45
C LEU A 35 -4.38 11.83 2.30
N ALA A 36 -4.53 12.75 3.26
CA ALA A 36 -5.76 12.90 4.03
C ALA A 36 -6.96 13.16 3.09
N GLY A 37 -6.86 14.15 2.20
CA GLY A 37 -7.90 14.44 1.21
C GLY A 37 -8.17 13.28 0.23
N LEU A 38 -7.12 12.61 -0.25
CA LEU A 38 -7.26 11.43 -1.12
C LEU A 38 -8.07 10.33 -0.44
N TYR A 39 -7.70 9.96 0.78
CA TYR A 39 -8.32 8.83 1.47
C TYR A 39 -9.68 9.16 2.06
N SER A 40 -9.99 10.43 2.32
CA SER A 40 -11.33 10.92 2.70
C SER A 40 -12.29 11.06 1.51
N GLY A 41 -11.83 10.82 0.28
CA GLY A 41 -12.67 10.77 -0.92
C GLY A 41 -12.75 12.08 -1.71
N GLU A 42 -11.89 13.07 -1.43
CA GLU A 42 -11.85 14.34 -2.19
C GLU A 42 -11.37 14.17 -3.63
N VAL A 43 -10.73 13.03 -3.95
CA VAL A 43 -10.22 12.74 -5.30
C VAL A 43 -11.16 11.76 -6.01
N PHE A 44 -11.94 12.29 -6.95
CA PHE A 44 -12.88 11.52 -7.75
C PHE A 44 -12.22 10.31 -8.45
N GLY A 45 -12.89 9.16 -8.40
CA GLY A 45 -12.48 7.94 -9.09
C GLY A 45 -11.28 7.20 -8.48
N LYS A 46 -10.82 7.58 -7.29
CA LYS A 46 -9.74 6.85 -6.57
C LYS A 46 -10.22 5.95 -5.43
N GLY A 47 -11.49 6.08 -5.06
CA GLY A 47 -12.08 5.40 -3.91
C GLY A 47 -11.93 6.19 -2.62
N THR A 48 -12.63 5.73 -1.58
CA THR A 48 -12.68 6.36 -0.25
C THR A 48 -12.48 5.28 0.80
N LEU A 49 -11.64 5.53 1.80
CA LEU A 49 -11.49 4.57 2.88
C LEU A 49 -12.74 4.57 3.79
N PRO A 50 -13.14 3.42 4.35
CA PRO A 50 -14.18 3.40 5.36
C PRO A 50 -13.72 4.11 6.64
N ASN A 51 -14.63 4.83 7.29
CA ASN A 51 -14.40 5.56 8.55
C ASN A 51 -13.25 6.58 8.46
N SER A 52 -13.17 7.34 7.37
CA SER A 52 -12.12 8.33 7.11
C SER A 52 -12.63 9.77 7.00
N GLU A 53 -13.86 10.04 7.45
CA GLU A 53 -14.52 11.36 7.37
C GLU A 53 -13.75 12.43 8.15
N TYR A 54 -13.09 12.03 9.24
CA TYR A 54 -12.30 12.90 10.11
C TYR A 54 -10.79 12.68 9.96
N LEU A 55 -10.36 12.07 8.85
CA LEU A 55 -8.96 11.76 8.61
C LEU A 55 -8.13 13.05 8.52
N SER A 56 -7.15 13.20 9.42
CA SER A 56 -6.28 14.37 9.45
C SER A 56 -4.83 14.00 9.13
N THR A 57 -3.99 15.02 8.96
CA THR A 57 -2.55 14.84 8.74
C THR A 57 -1.86 14.13 9.89
N LYS A 58 -2.40 14.25 11.12
CA LYS A 58 -1.86 13.57 12.31
C LYS A 58 -2.04 12.06 12.22
N ASP A 59 -3.08 11.63 11.52
CA ASP A 59 -3.41 10.22 11.37
C ASP A 59 -2.69 9.57 10.18
N ILE A 60 -2.10 10.36 9.27
CA ILE A 60 -1.18 9.87 8.23
C ILE A 60 0.17 9.49 8.86
N ARG A 61 0.16 8.39 9.61
CA ARG A 61 1.30 7.80 10.29
C ARG A 61 1.18 6.28 10.38
N CYS A 62 2.29 5.58 10.21
CA CYS A 62 2.46 4.16 10.57
C CYS A 62 3.93 3.74 10.44
N ARG A 63 4.25 2.56 10.97
CA ARG A 63 5.54 1.87 10.77
C ARG A 63 5.41 0.53 10.05
N GLY A 64 4.31 0.34 9.31
CA GLY A 64 4.01 -0.88 8.58
C GLY A 64 2.78 -1.59 9.13
N CYS A 65 2.04 -2.30 8.27
CA CYS A 65 0.76 -2.89 8.67
C CYS A 65 0.91 -4.13 9.58
N LEU A 66 2.12 -4.64 9.78
CA LEU A 66 2.41 -5.68 10.76
C LEU A 66 3.20 -5.17 11.98
N SER A 67 3.51 -3.87 12.04
CA SER A 67 4.09 -3.22 13.21
C SER A 67 3.04 -2.91 14.29
N ASP A 68 3.51 -2.45 15.45
CA ASP A 68 2.66 -1.94 16.53
C ASP A 68 2.12 -0.51 16.30
N ASP A 69 2.68 0.22 15.31
CA ASP A 69 2.26 1.61 14.98
C ASP A 69 1.49 1.61 13.65
N LEU A 70 0.18 1.43 13.76
CA LEU A 70 -0.71 1.18 12.63
C LEU A 70 -1.43 2.45 12.18
N PHE A 71 -1.56 2.60 10.86
CA PHE A 71 -2.49 3.54 10.25
C PHE A 71 -3.94 3.16 10.62
N MET A 72 -4.84 4.12 10.84
CA MET A 72 -6.20 3.83 11.34
C MET A 72 -6.94 2.78 10.50
N HIS A 73 -6.84 2.84 9.16
CA HIS A 73 -7.49 1.85 8.31
C HIS A 73 -6.89 0.45 8.48
N CYS A 74 -5.61 0.33 8.82
CA CYS A 74 -5.00 -0.96 9.12
C CYS A 74 -5.55 -1.55 10.42
N ASN A 75 -6.01 -0.75 11.39
CA ASN A 75 -6.61 -1.26 12.64
C ASN A 75 -7.95 -1.97 12.43
N GLN A 76 -8.68 -1.64 11.36
CA GLN A 76 -10.00 -2.18 11.03
C GLN A 76 -9.99 -3.01 9.74
N CYS A 77 -8.81 -3.47 9.29
CA CYS A 77 -8.66 -4.12 8.00
C CYS A 77 -9.05 -5.59 8.06
N GLU A 78 -10.19 -5.94 7.44
CA GLU A 78 -10.72 -7.30 7.39
C GLU A 78 -9.75 -8.32 6.76
N ILE A 79 -8.92 -7.88 5.79
CA ILE A 79 -7.91 -8.76 5.17
C ILE A 79 -6.86 -9.20 6.22
N ARG A 80 -6.43 -8.29 7.11
CA ARG A 80 -5.48 -8.63 8.19
C ARG A 80 -6.12 -9.64 9.13
N ASP A 81 -7.35 -9.39 9.55
CA ASP A 81 -8.07 -10.26 10.48
C ASP A 81 -8.33 -11.64 9.88
N CYS A 82 -8.70 -11.69 8.59
CA CYS A 82 -8.87 -12.93 7.84
C CYS A 82 -7.57 -13.76 7.82
N THR A 83 -6.44 -13.14 7.46
CA THR A 83 -5.16 -13.85 7.41
C THR A 83 -4.71 -14.36 8.79
N LYS A 84 -4.91 -13.58 9.86
CA LYS A 84 -4.67 -14.02 11.24
C LYS A 84 -5.54 -15.24 11.61
N LYS A 85 -6.85 -15.18 11.34
CA LYS A 85 -7.79 -16.27 11.65
C LYS A 85 -7.45 -17.56 10.90
N LYS A 86 -7.03 -17.46 9.63
CA LYS A 86 -6.62 -18.62 8.81
C LYS A 86 -5.18 -19.09 9.09
N GLY A 87 -4.41 -18.39 9.93
CA GLY A 87 -3.00 -18.71 10.17
C GLY A 87 -2.08 -18.43 8.97
N TYR A 88 -2.52 -17.57 8.05
CA TYR A 88 -1.75 -17.21 6.86
C TYR A 88 -0.84 -16.01 7.10
N THR A 89 0.33 -16.05 6.47
CA THR A 89 1.26 -14.91 6.38
C THR A 89 0.87 -13.91 5.29
N GLY A 90 -0.13 -14.25 4.46
CA GLY A 90 -0.73 -13.34 3.49
C GLY A 90 -1.64 -14.05 2.50
N CYS A 91 -2.41 -13.27 1.72
CA CYS A 91 -3.36 -13.77 0.72
C CYS A 91 -2.73 -14.66 -0.36
N HIS A 92 -1.41 -14.57 -0.56
CA HIS A 92 -0.68 -15.48 -1.46
C HIS A 92 -0.81 -16.96 -1.09
N GLN A 93 -1.13 -17.29 0.16
CA GLN A 93 -1.38 -18.65 0.65
C GLN A 93 -2.85 -19.09 0.54
N CYS A 94 -3.76 -18.20 0.12
CA CYS A 94 -5.19 -18.46 0.10
C CYS A 94 -5.66 -18.92 -1.29
N ASP A 95 -6.18 -20.14 -1.39
CA ASP A 95 -6.66 -20.70 -2.67
C ASP A 95 -7.93 -20.01 -3.20
N GLU A 96 -8.70 -19.39 -2.30
CA GLU A 96 -9.88 -18.57 -2.65
C GLU A 96 -9.53 -17.20 -3.26
N PHE A 97 -8.24 -16.86 -3.42
CA PHE A 97 -7.86 -15.55 -3.96
C PHE A 97 -8.09 -15.46 -5.49
N PRO A 98 -8.67 -14.37 -6.01
CA PRO A 98 -9.22 -13.23 -5.29
C PRO A 98 -10.60 -13.55 -4.68
N CYS A 99 -10.81 -13.14 -3.42
CA CYS A 99 -12.08 -13.34 -2.71
C CYS A 99 -12.81 -12.01 -2.48
N GLN A 100 -13.98 -12.07 -1.84
CA GLN A 100 -14.84 -10.91 -1.56
C GLN A 100 -14.12 -9.71 -0.91
N TYR A 101 -13.14 -9.93 -0.03
CA TYR A 101 -12.39 -8.84 0.60
C TYR A 101 -11.54 -8.05 -0.40
N ILE A 102 -11.09 -8.70 -1.47
CA ILE A 102 -10.32 -8.09 -2.55
C ILE A 102 -11.25 -7.47 -3.60
N GLU A 103 -12.38 -8.12 -3.87
CA GLU A 103 -13.41 -7.60 -4.76
C GLU A 103 -14.01 -6.28 -4.24
N ASN A 104 -14.25 -6.20 -2.94
CA ASN A 104 -14.82 -5.02 -2.26
C ASN A 104 -13.75 -4.03 -1.76
N PHE A 105 -12.49 -4.17 -2.19
CA PHE A 105 -11.42 -3.30 -1.71
C PHE A 105 -11.67 -1.84 -2.13
N PRO A 106 -11.65 -0.88 -1.18
CA PRO A 106 -12.20 0.46 -1.40
C PRO A 106 -11.35 1.35 -2.33
N MET A 107 -10.05 1.08 -2.45
CA MET A 107 -9.14 1.92 -3.23
C MET A 107 -8.83 1.27 -4.58
N THR A 108 -9.16 1.96 -5.69
CA THR A 108 -9.06 1.40 -7.05
C THR A 108 -7.63 0.99 -7.41
N ILE A 109 -6.65 1.85 -7.15
CA ILE A 109 -5.22 1.53 -7.41
C ILE A 109 -4.73 0.42 -6.48
N GLY A 110 -5.13 0.47 -5.20
CA GLY A 110 -4.78 -0.58 -4.26
C GLY A 110 -5.30 -1.94 -4.72
N LYS A 111 -6.55 -2.03 -5.16
CA LYS A 111 -7.15 -3.26 -5.72
C LYS A 111 -6.37 -3.76 -6.94
N LYS A 112 -6.05 -2.88 -7.90
CA LYS A 112 -5.23 -3.23 -9.08
C LYS A 112 -3.89 -3.86 -8.67
N VAL A 113 -3.19 -3.23 -7.72
CA VAL A 113 -1.90 -3.72 -7.24
C VAL A 113 -2.04 -5.03 -6.47
N ILE A 114 -3.07 -5.21 -5.63
CA ILE A 114 -3.33 -6.48 -4.94
C ILE A 114 -3.46 -7.63 -5.95
N LEU A 115 -4.28 -7.44 -6.99
CA LEU A 115 -4.54 -8.44 -8.03
C LEU A 115 -3.27 -8.82 -8.81
N ARG A 116 -2.33 -7.89 -9.01
CA ARG A 116 -1.01 -8.18 -9.60
C ARG A 116 -0.05 -8.85 -8.61
N SER A 117 0.00 -8.31 -7.40
CA SER A 117 1.07 -8.53 -6.43
C SER A 117 0.93 -9.87 -5.71
N VAL A 118 -0.29 -10.26 -5.35
CA VAL A 118 -0.53 -11.52 -4.62
C VAL A 118 -0.17 -12.76 -5.45
N PRO A 119 -0.60 -12.91 -6.71
CA PRO A 119 -0.16 -14.02 -7.56
C PRO A 119 1.36 -14.02 -7.78
N TYR A 120 1.97 -12.84 -7.92
CA TYR A 120 3.42 -12.71 -8.05
C TYR A 120 4.16 -13.23 -6.82
N ARG A 121 3.74 -12.82 -5.62
CA ARG A 121 4.30 -13.33 -4.35
C ARG A 121 4.10 -14.83 -4.20
N ARG A 122 2.95 -15.37 -4.60
CA ARG A 122 2.69 -16.82 -4.61
C ARG A 122 3.69 -17.57 -5.48
N LYS A 123 3.96 -17.06 -6.68
CA LYS A 123 4.84 -17.71 -7.66
C LYS A 123 6.33 -17.58 -7.33
N HIS A 124 6.76 -16.42 -6.84
CA HIS A 124 8.18 -16.09 -6.71
C HIS A 124 8.70 -16.08 -5.27
N GLY A 125 7.81 -16.21 -4.29
CA GLY A 125 8.14 -16.14 -2.87
C GLY A 125 8.36 -14.72 -2.35
N THR A 126 8.27 -14.58 -1.03
CA THR A 126 8.28 -13.27 -0.35
C THR A 126 9.56 -12.47 -0.59
N LYS A 127 10.74 -13.10 -0.62
CA LYS A 127 12.02 -12.39 -0.78
C LYS A 127 12.11 -11.67 -2.12
N LYS A 128 11.84 -12.41 -3.20
CA LYS A 128 11.87 -11.85 -4.56
C LYS A 128 10.77 -10.80 -4.74
N TRP A 129 9.57 -11.07 -4.23
CA TRP A 129 8.46 -10.11 -4.24
C TRP A 129 8.84 -8.77 -3.60
N VAL A 130 9.46 -8.77 -2.42
CA VAL A 130 9.91 -7.52 -1.76
C VAL A 130 10.91 -6.75 -2.63
N GLN A 131 11.95 -7.44 -3.12
CA GLN A 131 12.98 -6.82 -3.95
C GLN A 131 12.39 -6.18 -5.21
N ASP A 132 11.46 -6.87 -5.86
CA ASP A 132 10.85 -6.39 -7.11
C ASP A 132 9.84 -5.26 -6.84
N GLU A 133 9.10 -5.28 -5.73
CA GLU A 133 8.27 -4.14 -5.32
C GLU A 133 9.14 -2.93 -4.99
N GLU A 134 10.28 -3.09 -4.32
CA GLU A 134 11.20 -1.97 -4.06
C GLU A 134 11.79 -1.39 -5.33
N ALA A 135 12.21 -2.23 -6.27
CA ALA A 135 12.77 -1.81 -7.55
C ALA A 135 11.75 -1.16 -8.49
N ARG A 136 10.45 -1.50 -8.37
CA ARG A 136 9.38 -0.98 -9.22
C ARG A 136 9.21 0.53 -9.12
N TYR A 137 9.28 1.08 -7.91
CA TYR A 137 8.92 2.48 -7.67
C TYR A 137 10.12 3.41 -7.72
N PHE A 138 10.71 3.51 -8.91
CA PHE A 138 11.71 4.50 -9.28
C PHE A 138 11.35 5.14 -10.61
N CYS A 139 11.58 6.45 -10.74
CA CYS A 139 11.30 7.16 -11.97
C CYS A 139 12.27 6.69 -13.07
N PRO A 140 11.79 6.22 -14.24
CA PRO A 140 12.66 5.72 -15.30
C PRO A 140 13.54 6.83 -15.91
N GLU A 141 13.07 8.08 -15.88
CA GLU A 141 13.76 9.22 -16.49
C GLU A 141 14.86 9.83 -15.61
N CYS A 142 14.69 9.80 -14.28
CA CYS A 142 15.61 10.51 -13.38
C CYS A 142 16.04 9.73 -12.15
N GLY A 143 15.62 8.48 -12.00
CA GLY A 143 15.97 7.63 -10.86
C GLY A 143 15.38 8.08 -9.52
N ASN A 144 14.52 9.10 -9.49
CA ASN A 144 13.91 9.55 -8.24
C ASN A 144 12.99 8.48 -7.64
N LYS A 145 13.08 8.26 -6.32
CA LYS A 145 12.25 7.30 -5.60
C LYS A 145 10.77 7.70 -5.65
N LEU A 146 9.92 6.72 -5.92
CA LEU A 146 8.48 6.89 -6.09
C LEU A 146 7.71 6.14 -4.99
N PHE A 147 6.39 6.23 -5.04
CA PHE A 147 5.47 5.50 -4.18
C PHE A 147 4.33 4.93 -5.01
N ARG A 148 3.67 3.89 -4.49
CA ARG A 148 2.52 3.27 -5.16
C ARG A 148 1.39 4.26 -5.42
N GLY A 149 0.89 4.29 -6.64
CA GLY A 149 -0.18 5.14 -7.13
C GLY A 149 0.26 6.50 -7.65
N VAL A 150 1.57 6.76 -7.75
CA VAL A 150 2.06 8.00 -8.33
C VAL A 150 1.88 7.99 -9.85
N VAL A 151 1.30 9.08 -10.38
CA VAL A 151 1.06 9.25 -11.84
C VAL A 151 2.02 10.26 -12.48
N LYS A 152 2.75 11.03 -11.66
CA LYS A 152 3.67 12.07 -12.12
C LYS A 152 4.86 12.18 -11.18
N CYS A 153 6.08 12.15 -11.72
CA CYS A 153 7.29 12.29 -10.93
C CYS A 153 7.35 13.67 -10.25
N ASN A 154 7.60 13.73 -8.95
CA ASN A 154 7.73 14.99 -8.22
C ASN A 154 9.05 15.74 -8.54
N HIS A 155 10.05 15.05 -9.11
CA HIS A 155 11.33 15.62 -9.54
C HIS A 155 11.28 16.10 -11.00
N CYS A 156 11.34 15.19 -11.98
CA CYS A 156 11.42 15.53 -13.41
C CYS A 156 10.06 15.78 -14.10
N LYS A 157 8.94 15.61 -13.40
CA LYS A 157 7.57 15.84 -13.91
C LYS A 157 7.09 14.91 -15.02
N THR A 158 7.85 13.86 -15.38
CA THR A 158 7.38 12.85 -16.33
C THR A 158 6.12 12.13 -15.83
N ASN A 159 5.26 11.70 -16.75
CA ASN A 159 4.08 10.90 -16.43
C ASN A 159 4.49 9.43 -16.20
N LEU A 160 3.78 8.75 -15.30
CA LEU A 160 4.13 7.42 -14.81
C LEU A 160 2.89 6.51 -14.83
N ASP A 161 3.09 5.25 -15.22
CA ASP A 161 2.10 4.18 -15.14
C ASP A 161 2.79 2.90 -14.66
N GLN A 162 3.03 2.81 -13.34
CA GLN A 162 3.81 1.71 -12.72
C GLN A 162 2.93 0.64 -12.04
N ASP A 163 1.62 0.87 -11.97
CA ASP A 163 0.62 0.06 -11.25
C ASP A 163 -0.41 -0.57 -12.17
#